data_AF-A0A537VEP0-F1
#
_entry.id   AF-A0A537VEP0-F1
#
_cell.length_a   1.000
_cell.length_b   1.000
_cell.length_c   1.000
_cell.angle_alpha   90.00
_cell.angle_beta   90.00
_cell.angle_gamma   90.00
#
_symmetry.space_group_name_H-M   'P 1'
#
loop_
_entity.id
_entity.type
_entity.pdbx_description
1 polymer ?
#
loop_
_entity_poly.entity_id
_entity_poly.type
_entity_poly.pdbx_seq_one_letter_code
_entity_poly.pdbx_strand_id
1 'polypeptide(L)'
;MIDQVPYRWHDGLKAAVGVGGEKMDALGLGWIISFARGHRPPILTKAGGVAGFMTYVVLAPTRGVGVFVAVNRLNFAMFEGLINGVHDLVADLAPR
;
A
#
# COMPACT_ATOMS: atom_id res chain seq x y z
N MET A 1 -8.21 9.64 -10.61
CA MET A 1 -7.03 10.49 -10.90
C MET A 1 -6.29 10.69 -9.57
N ILE A 2 -4.97 10.51 -9.51
CA ILE A 2 -4.17 11.04 -8.40
C ILE A 2 -3.85 12.47 -8.82
N ASP A 3 -4.50 13.43 -8.17
CA ASP A 3 -4.45 14.87 -8.47
C ASP A 3 -3.46 15.64 -7.57
N GLN A 4 -2.94 14.97 -6.55
CA GLN A 4 -1.92 15.51 -5.64
C GLN A 4 -0.49 15.09 -6.06
N VAL A 5 0.42 16.06 -6.03
CA VAL A 5 1.87 15.82 -6.19
C VAL A 5 2.38 15.08 -4.95
N PRO A 6 3.24 14.06 -5.09
CA PRO A 6 3.89 13.45 -3.94
C PRO A 6 4.63 14.49 -3.11
N TYR A 7 4.52 14.37 -1.80
CA TYR A 7 5.26 15.21 -0.86
C TYR A 7 6.76 14.93 -0.93
N ARG A 8 7.15 13.65 -1.07
CA ARG A 8 8.55 13.24 -1.20
C ARG A 8 8.70 12.03 -2.09
N TRP A 9 9.64 12.09 -3.02
CA TRP A 9 10.05 10.95 -3.86
C TRP A 9 10.91 9.96 -3.08
N HIS A 10 10.86 8.67 -3.45
CA HIS A 10 11.75 7.68 -2.87
C HIS A 10 13.22 8.06 -3.12
N ASP A 11 14.03 8.07 -2.07
CA ASP A 11 15.42 8.56 -2.08
C ASP A 11 16.47 7.44 -2.16
N GLY A 12 16.03 6.18 -2.29
CA GLY A 12 16.89 5.01 -2.37
C GLY A 12 17.34 4.46 -1.02
N LEU A 13 16.93 5.08 0.09
CA LEU A 13 17.21 4.58 1.42
C LEU A 13 16.22 3.46 1.80
N LYS A 14 16.62 2.62 2.75
CA LYS A 14 15.72 1.63 3.34
C LYS A 14 14.60 2.35 4.09
N ALA A 15 13.38 1.88 3.89
CA ALA A 15 12.23 2.41 4.61
C ALA A 15 12.38 2.18 6.12
N ALA A 16 11.97 3.18 6.91
CA ALA A 16 11.83 3.02 8.34
C ALA A 16 10.68 2.07 8.68
N VAL A 17 10.81 1.36 9.81
CA VAL A 17 9.79 0.43 10.30
C VAL A 17 8.43 1.16 10.39
N GLY A 18 7.41 0.59 9.74
CA GLY A 18 6.03 1.13 9.75
C GLY A 18 5.74 2.28 8.77
N VAL A 19 6.73 2.72 7.97
CA VAL A 19 6.57 3.80 6.99
C VAL A 19 6.29 3.30 5.57
N GLY A 20 6.63 2.05 5.27
CA GLY A 20 6.41 1.42 3.96
C GLY A 20 7.48 0.35 3.66
N GLY A 21 7.29 -0.44 2.60
CA GLY A 21 8.21 -1.50 2.18
C GLY A 21 9.10 -1.10 0.98
N GLU A 22 9.98 -2.01 0.55
CA GLU A 22 10.97 -1.81 -0.55
C GLU A 22 10.36 -1.46 -1.93
N LYS A 23 9.04 -1.42 -2.08
CA LYS A 23 8.34 -1.17 -3.35
C LYS A 23 7.51 0.13 -3.33
N MET A 24 7.94 1.12 -2.56
CA MET A 24 7.34 2.46 -2.54
C MET A 24 8.07 3.39 -3.51
N ASP A 25 7.33 4.16 -4.31
CA ASP A 25 7.90 5.11 -5.25
C ASP A 25 7.85 6.56 -4.72
N ALA A 26 6.87 6.88 -3.87
CA ALA A 26 6.78 8.18 -3.23
C ALA A 26 5.93 8.17 -1.95
N LEU A 27 6.03 9.25 -1.17
CA LEU A 27 5.21 9.55 -0.01
C LEU A 27 4.29 10.74 -0.33
N GLY A 28 3.01 10.59 -0.03
CA GLY A 28 2.04 11.68 0.06
C GLY A 28 1.83 12.14 1.52
N LEU A 29 0.76 12.89 1.77
CA LEU A 29 0.36 13.28 3.11
C LEU A 29 -0.27 12.09 3.85
N GLY A 30 0.58 11.24 4.44
CA GLY A 30 0.16 10.03 5.15
C GLY A 30 -0.06 8.79 4.26
N TRP A 31 0.13 8.92 2.94
CA TRP A 31 -0.02 7.84 1.97
C TRP A 31 1.33 7.37 1.42
N ILE A 32 1.45 6.07 1.21
CA ILE A 32 2.49 5.46 0.38
C ILE A 32 1.94 5.41 -1.05
N ILE A 33 2.73 5.87 -2.01
CA ILE A 33 2.39 5.87 -3.44
C ILE A 33 3.29 4.87 -4.14
N SER A 34 2.67 3.92 -4.84
CA SER A 34 3.37 3.00 -5.74
C SER A 34 2.77 3.15 -7.14
N PHE A 35 3.63 3.43 -8.11
CA PHE A 35 3.26 3.50 -9.51
C PHE A 35 3.00 2.13 -10.10
N ALA A 36 2.36 2.15 -11.26
CA ALA A 36 1.91 0.95 -11.93
C ALA A 36 3.08 0.06 -12.34
N ARG A 37 3.10 -1.19 -11.87
CA ARG A 37 4.16 -2.18 -12.16
C ARG A 37 3.55 -3.49 -12.64
N GLY A 38 4.02 -4.02 -13.78
CA GLY A 38 3.48 -5.25 -14.36
C GLY A 38 1.98 -5.11 -14.69
N HIS A 39 1.14 -5.93 -14.09
CA HIS A 39 -0.33 -5.86 -14.24
C HIS A 39 -1.02 -5.00 -13.17
N ARG A 40 -0.29 -4.48 -12.16
CA ARG A 40 -0.87 -3.67 -11.08
C ARG A 40 -1.04 -2.20 -11.50
N PRO A 41 -2.20 -1.57 -11.25
CA PRO A 41 -2.40 -0.13 -11.46
C PRO A 41 -1.59 0.71 -10.45
N PRO A 42 -1.53 2.05 -10.60
CA PRO A 42 -1.02 2.92 -9.54
C PRO A 42 -1.89 2.77 -8.28
N ILE A 43 -1.25 2.63 -7.13
CA ILE A 43 -1.94 2.44 -5.85
C ILE A 43 -1.48 3.42 -4.77
N LEU A 44 -2.41 3.73 -3.88
CA LEU A 44 -2.18 4.43 -2.61
C LEU A 44 -2.37 3.44 -1.48
N THR A 45 -1.43 3.37 -0.54
CA THR A 45 -1.49 2.39 0.53
C THR A 45 -1.20 2.99 1.90
N LYS A 46 -1.75 2.35 2.94
CA LYS A 46 -1.37 2.63 4.32
C LYS A 46 -1.51 1.40 5.20
N ALA A 47 -0.49 1.18 6.03
CA ALA A 47 -0.52 0.21 7.13
C ALA A 47 -0.81 0.90 8.46
N GLY A 48 -1.50 0.19 9.35
CA GLY A 48 -1.76 0.56 10.73
C GLY A 48 -1.61 -0.67 11.64
N GLY A 49 -1.16 -0.44 12.87
CA GLY A 49 -1.01 -1.50 13.87
C GLY A 49 -1.19 -0.92 15.26
N VAL A 50 -2.30 -1.26 15.92
CA VAL A 50 -2.63 -0.76 17.27
C VAL A 50 -3.61 -1.70 17.96
N ALA A 51 -3.53 -1.77 19.29
CA ALA A 51 -4.50 -2.50 20.14
C ALA A 51 -4.77 -3.96 19.72
N GLY A 52 -3.74 -4.68 19.28
CA GLY A 52 -3.85 -6.08 18.85
C GLY A 52 -4.32 -6.28 17.41
N PHE A 53 -4.62 -5.19 16.68
CA PHE A 53 -4.98 -5.24 15.27
C PHE A 53 -3.83 -4.82 14.38
N MET A 54 -3.77 -5.42 13.19
CA MET A 54 -3.05 -4.91 12.04
C MET A 54 -4.05 -4.64 10.91
N THR A 55 -3.95 -3.46 10.31
CA THR A 55 -4.85 -2.98 9.26
C THR A 55 -4.06 -2.56 8.04
N TYR A 56 -4.59 -2.83 6.87
CA TYR A 56 -3.99 -2.42 5.61
C TYR A 56 -5.06 -1.93 4.65
N VAL A 57 -4.82 -0.78 4.03
CA VAL A 57 -5.67 -0.21 2.98
C VAL A 57 -4.87 -0.05 1.70
N VAL A 58 -5.48 -0.40 0.57
CA VAL A 58 -4.98 -0.17 -0.78
C VAL A 58 -6.09 0.43 -1.63
N LEU A 59 -5.80 1.56 -2.26
CA LEU A 59 -6.70 2.23 -3.19
C LEU A 59 -6.07 2.25 -4.57
N ALA A 60 -6.85 1.98 -5.62
CA ALA A 60 -6.50 2.20 -7.02
C ALA A 60 -7.44 3.27 -7.61
N PRO A 61 -7.19 4.57 -7.34
CA PRO A 61 -8.16 5.63 -7.65
C PRO A 61 -8.44 5.82 -9.13
N THR A 62 -7.51 5.40 -10.01
CA THR A 62 -7.69 5.44 -11.46
C THR A 62 -8.61 4.33 -11.97
N ARG A 63 -8.97 3.37 -11.12
CA ARG A 63 -9.78 2.19 -11.45
C ARG A 63 -11.04 2.07 -10.60
N GLY A 64 -11.24 2.97 -9.64
CA GLY A 64 -12.41 2.94 -8.74
C GLY A 64 -12.43 1.75 -7.78
N VAL A 65 -11.27 1.14 -7.51
CA VAL A 65 -11.14 -0.04 -6.63
C VAL A 65 -10.43 0.34 -5.33
N GLY A 66 -10.89 -0.24 -4.22
CA GLY A 66 -10.25 -0.13 -2.93
C GLY A 66 -10.44 -1.41 -2.11
N VAL A 67 -9.41 -1.80 -1.38
CA VAL A 67 -9.43 -2.96 -0.50
C VAL A 67 -8.95 -2.52 0.88
N PHE A 68 -9.71 -2.88 1.91
CA PHE A 68 -9.37 -2.68 3.31
C PHE A 68 -9.43 -4.01 4.05
N VAL A 69 -8.39 -4.32 4.81
CA VAL A 69 -8.31 -5.55 5.60
C VAL A 69 -7.88 -5.21 7.03
N ALA A 70 -8.50 -5.89 7.99
CA ALA A 70 -8.14 -5.83 9.40
C ALA A 70 -8.02 -7.24 9.96
N VAL A 71 -6.95 -7.51 10.70
CA VAL A 71 -6.72 -8.79 11.38
C VAL A 71 -6.41 -8.54 12.85
N ASN A 72 -6.98 -9.35 13.75
CA ASN A 72 -6.80 -9.25 15.19
C ASN A 72 -5.54 -10.00 15.66
N ARG A 73 -4.42 -9.79 14.98
CA ARG A 73 -3.14 -10.39 15.34
C ARG A 73 -1.99 -9.46 14.97
N LEU A 74 -1.18 -9.10 15.96
CA LEU A 74 0.02 -8.29 15.78
C LEU A 74 1.21 -9.22 15.45
N ASN A 75 1.40 -9.51 14.16
CA ASN A 75 2.49 -10.35 13.64
C ASN A 75 2.98 -9.81 12.28
N PHE A 76 4.18 -9.24 12.25
CA PHE A 76 4.75 -8.59 11.06
C PHE A 76 5.02 -9.56 9.90
N ALA A 77 5.50 -10.78 10.18
CA ALA A 77 5.77 -11.76 9.14
C ALA A 77 4.48 -12.21 8.41
N MET A 78 3.41 -12.43 9.18
CA MET A 78 2.08 -12.69 8.61
C MET A 78 1.56 -11.46 7.84
N PHE A 79 1.78 -10.25 8.37
CA PHE A 79 1.30 -9.01 7.76
C PHE A 79 1.94 -8.73 6.40
N GLU A 80 3.22 -9.06 6.20
CA GLU A 80 3.85 -9.01 4.87
C GLU A 80 3.14 -9.91 3.86
N GLY A 81 2.73 -11.12 4.27
CA GLY A 81 1.91 -12.00 3.43
C GLY A 81 0.55 -11.39 3.06
N LEU A 82 -0.10 -10.76 4.04
CA LEU A 82 -1.38 -10.06 3.85
C LEU A 82 -1.24 -8.86 2.88
N ILE A 83 -0.18 -8.06 3.01
CA ILE A 83 0.12 -6.96 2.09
C ILE A 83 0.23 -7.47 0.66
N ASN A 84 1.00 -8.53 0.43
CA ASN A 84 1.18 -9.10 -0.90
C ASN A 84 -0.14 -9.63 -1.47
N GLY A 85 -0.92 -10.37 -0.67
CA GLY A 85 -2.23 -10.88 -1.10
C GLY A 85 -3.22 -9.76 -1.45
N VAL A 86 -3.24 -8.66 -0.70
CA VAL A 86 -4.10 -7.50 -1.02
C VAL A 86 -3.64 -6.81 -2.32
N HIS A 87 -2.33 -6.72 -2.57
CA HIS A 87 -1.83 -6.17 -3.83
C HIS A 87 -2.25 -7.03 -5.03
N ASP A 88 -2.18 -8.35 -4.90
CA ASP A 88 -2.59 -9.27 -5.96
C ASP A 88 -4.10 -9.21 -6.18
N LEU A 89 -4.90 -9.19 -5.10
CA LEU A 89 -6.35 -9.00 -5.19
C LEU A 89 -6.72 -7.69 -5.90
N VAL A 90 -6.06 -6.57 -5.57
CA VAL A 90 -6.28 -5.29 -6.28
C VAL A 90 -5.88 -5.40 -7.74
N ALA A 91 -4.83 -6.14 -8.07
CA ALA A 91 -4.42 -6.36 -9.44
C ALA A 91 -5.47 -7.13 -10.25
N ASP A 92 -6.10 -8.12 -9.63
CA ASP A 92 -7.14 -8.95 -10.24
C ASP A 92 -8.47 -8.18 -10.38
N LEU A 93 -8.81 -7.34 -9.40
CA LEU A 93 -10.02 -6.50 -9.43
C LEU A 93 -9.89 -5.28 -10.35
N ALA A 94 -8.66 -4.84 -10.63
CA ALA A 94 -8.38 -3.65 -11.42
C ALA A 94 -7.27 -3.90 -12.47
N PRO A 95 -7.50 -4.84 -13.41
CA PRO A 95 -6.53 -5.17 -14.44
C PRO A 95 -6.23 -3.97 -15.34
N ARG A 96 -5.04 -3.97 -15.93
CA ARG A 96 -4.56 -2.91 -16.82
C ARG A 96 -5.45 -2.73 -18.04
#